data_AF-A0A451A690-F1
#
_entry.id   AF-A0A451A690-F1
#
_cell.length_a   1.000
_cell.length_b   1.000
_cell.length_c   1.000
_cell.angle_alpha   90.00
_cell.angle_beta   90.00
_cell.angle_gamma   90.00
#
_symmetry.space_group_name_H-M   'P 1'
#
loop_
_entity.id
_entity.type
_entity.pdbx_description
1 polymer ?
#
loop_
_entity_poly.entity_id
_entity_poly.type
_entity_poly.pdbx_seq_one_letter_code
_entity_poly.pdbx_strand_id
1 'polypeptide(L)'
;SGAVVEVAQGKDAQALVPFWKRLKHSRAKIEAVATDMGLAYIKAVRENLPKATLVFDHFHIIKLYNEKLADLRRTIAREANALEKKVFKGTRWLLLKTSSKLIVEKDEHTRLQEALRLNQPLATAYYMKEDLRRIWQQTVD
;
A
#
# COMPACT_ATOMS: atom_id res chain seq x y z
N SER A 1 16.58 -9.51 -12.99
CA SER A 1 17.03 -8.20 -13.52
C SER A 1 15.83 -7.49 -14.13
N GLY A 2 15.84 -6.16 -14.19
CA GLY A 2 14.78 -5.36 -14.83
C GLY A 2 15.39 -4.34 -15.79
N ALA A 3 14.63 -3.94 -16.81
CA ALA A 3 15.03 -2.93 -17.78
C ALA A 3 13.86 -2.00 -18.08
N VAL A 4 14.15 -0.72 -18.30
CA VAL A 4 13.15 0.25 -18.77
C VAL A 4 12.96 0.03 -20.27
N VAL A 5 11.74 -0.31 -20.69
CA VAL A 5 11.40 -0.61 -22.10
C VAL A 5 10.62 0.50 -22.79
N GLU A 6 10.05 1.43 -22.02
CA GLU A 6 9.38 2.63 -22.52
C GLU A 6 9.44 3.74 -21.48
N VAL A 7 9.65 4.97 -21.97
CA VAL A 7 9.38 6.20 -21.24
C VAL A 7 8.52 7.07 -22.15
N ALA A 8 7.33 7.44 -21.70
CA ALA A 8 6.39 8.25 -22.47
C ALA A 8 6.03 9.53 -21.70
N GLN A 9 5.84 10.63 -22.43
CA GLN A 9 5.46 11.91 -21.85
C GLN A 9 3.94 11.99 -21.72
N GLY A 10 3.45 12.32 -20.52
CA GLY A 10 2.02 12.44 -20.21
C GLY A 10 1.50 11.33 -19.30
N LYS A 11 0.22 11.42 -18.93
CA LYS A 11 -0.49 10.46 -18.07
C LYS A 11 -1.71 9.84 -18.75
N ASP A 12 -1.93 10.14 -20.03
CA ASP A 12 -3.07 9.64 -20.78
C ASP A 12 -2.79 8.25 -21.38
N ALA A 13 -3.86 7.56 -21.79
CA ALA A 13 -3.75 6.26 -22.44
C ALA A 13 -3.10 6.37 -23.83
N GLN A 14 -3.12 7.56 -24.46
CA GLN A 14 -2.56 7.78 -25.80
C GLN A 14 -1.03 7.67 -25.78
N ALA A 15 -0.39 8.15 -24.71
CA ALA A 15 1.05 8.05 -24.51
C ALA A 15 1.58 6.60 -24.54
N LEU A 16 0.74 5.60 -24.21
CA LEU A 16 1.12 4.19 -24.19
C LEU A 16 0.78 3.44 -25.49
N VAL A 17 0.09 4.06 -26.46
CA VAL A 17 -0.25 3.41 -27.74
C VAL A 17 0.98 2.89 -28.48
N PRO A 18 2.10 3.65 -28.61
CA PRO A 18 3.31 3.15 -29.24
C PRO A 18 3.90 1.93 -28.53
N PHE A 19 3.89 1.94 -27.19
CA PHE A 19 4.36 0.82 -26.37
C PHE A 19 3.56 -0.46 -26.64
N TRP A 20 2.22 -0.40 -26.62
CA TRP A 20 1.38 -1.56 -26.88
C TRP A 20 1.60 -2.15 -28.27
N LYS A 21 1.80 -1.28 -29.28
CA LYS A 21 2.17 -1.73 -30.63
C LYS A 21 3.50 -2.48 -30.60
N ARG A 22 4.56 -1.92 -30.02
CA ARG A 22 5.88 -2.58 -29.97
C ARG A 22 5.83 -3.90 -29.19
N LEU A 23 5.14 -3.93 -28.06
CA LEU A 23 4.95 -5.14 -27.26
C LEU A 23 4.28 -6.25 -28.08
N LYS A 24 3.23 -5.91 -28.85
CA LYS A 24 2.57 -6.87 -29.75
C LYS A 24 3.52 -7.43 -30.83
N HIS A 25 4.37 -6.57 -31.41
CA HIS A 25 5.35 -7.00 -32.42
C HIS A 25 6.45 -7.90 -31.84
N SER A 26 6.78 -7.77 -30.55
CA SER A 26 7.77 -8.61 -29.88
C SER A 26 7.34 -10.08 -29.77
N ARG A 27 6.04 -10.37 -29.91
CA ARG A 27 5.44 -11.70 -29.70
C ARG A 27 5.70 -12.30 -28.30
N ALA A 28 6.13 -11.47 -27.35
CA ALA A 28 6.31 -11.89 -25.97
C ALA A 28 4.99 -12.43 -25.39
N LYS A 29 5.07 -13.56 -24.69
CA LYS A 29 3.94 -14.11 -23.94
C LYS A 29 3.97 -13.51 -22.54
N ILE A 30 3.08 -12.56 -22.29
CA ILE A 30 2.97 -11.90 -20.99
C ILE A 30 2.00 -12.71 -20.12
N GLU A 31 2.54 -13.30 -19.04
CA GLU A 31 1.76 -14.11 -18.10
C GLU A 31 1.11 -13.26 -17.01
N ALA A 32 1.79 -12.20 -16.57
CA ALA A 32 1.30 -11.29 -15.54
C ALA A 32 1.76 -9.85 -15.78
N VAL A 33 0.96 -8.90 -15.31
CA VAL A 33 1.30 -7.47 -15.30
C VAL A 33 1.05 -6.92 -13.90
N ALA A 34 2.09 -6.40 -13.27
CA ALA A 34 1.99 -5.68 -12.02
C ALA A 34 1.71 -4.19 -12.29
N THR A 35 0.62 -3.64 -11.74
CA THR A 35 0.28 -2.22 -11.87
C THR A 35 -0.16 -1.60 -10.55
N ASP A 36 -0.21 -0.27 -10.52
CA ASP A 36 -1.02 0.46 -9.55
C ASP A 36 -2.53 0.10 -9.73
N MET A 37 -3.32 0.38 -8.70
CA MET A 37 -4.77 0.14 -8.61
C MET A 37 -5.62 1.19 -9.36
N GLY A 38 -4.99 2.13 -10.07
CA GLY A 38 -5.69 3.14 -10.85
C GLY A 38 -6.50 2.55 -12.01
N LEU A 39 -7.77 2.94 -12.14
CA LEU A 39 -8.69 2.42 -13.18
C LEU A 39 -8.15 2.55 -14.61
N ALA A 40 -7.38 3.60 -14.90
CA ALA A 40 -6.75 3.80 -16.21
C ALA A 40 -5.75 2.68 -16.56
N TYR A 41 -4.92 2.26 -15.60
CA TYR A 41 -3.96 1.17 -15.79
C TYR A 41 -4.66 -0.19 -15.90
N ILE A 42 -5.66 -0.43 -15.04
CA ILE A 42 -6.49 -1.64 -15.09
C ILE A 42 -7.11 -1.78 -16.48
N LYS A 43 -7.75 -0.72 -16.98
CA LYS A 43 -8.36 -0.69 -18.31
C LYS A 43 -7.33 -0.95 -19.40
N ALA A 44 -6.20 -0.24 -19.38
CA ALA A 44 -5.15 -0.39 -20.38
C ALA A 44 -4.59 -1.82 -20.47
N VAL A 45 -4.34 -2.46 -19.32
CA VAL A 45 -3.88 -3.86 -19.29
C VAL A 45 -4.96 -4.81 -19.79
N ARG A 46 -6.21 -4.65 -19.34
CA ARG A 46 -7.31 -5.55 -19.74
C ARG A 46 -7.62 -5.47 -21.23
N GLU A 47 -7.53 -4.30 -21.83
CA GLU A 47 -7.76 -4.10 -23.27
C GLU A 47 -6.64 -4.66 -24.14
N ASN A 48 -5.37 -4.54 -23.71
CA ASN A 48 -4.22 -4.92 -24.53
C ASN A 48 -3.69 -6.34 -24.24
N LEU A 49 -3.85 -6.81 -23.01
CA LEU A 49 -3.34 -8.10 -22.50
C LEU A 49 -4.43 -8.86 -21.72
N PRO A 50 -5.58 -9.20 -22.34
CA PRO A 50 -6.72 -9.80 -21.65
C PRO A 50 -6.43 -11.16 -21.01
N LYS A 51 -5.39 -11.86 -21.48
CA LYS A 51 -4.95 -13.18 -20.97
C LYS A 51 -3.94 -13.09 -19.84
N ALA A 52 -3.32 -11.92 -19.61
CA ALA A 52 -2.35 -11.77 -18.55
C ALA A 52 -3.05 -11.62 -17.19
N THR A 53 -2.46 -12.20 -16.16
CA THR A 53 -2.90 -12.02 -14.78
C THR A 53 -2.58 -10.59 -14.36
N LEU A 54 -3.62 -9.83 -14.00
CA LEU A 54 -3.45 -8.50 -13.42
C LEU A 54 -3.09 -8.64 -11.95
N VAL A 55 -1.91 -8.13 -11.57
CA VAL A 55 -1.40 -8.14 -10.21
C VAL A 55 -1.34 -6.70 -9.70
N PHE A 56 -1.87 -6.45 -8.50
CA PHE A 56 -1.70 -5.16 -7.87
C PHE A 56 -0.39 -5.09 -7.10
N ASP A 57 0.33 -3.99 -7.29
CA ASP A 57 1.56 -3.71 -6.56
C ASP A 57 1.27 -3.58 -5.06
N HIS A 58 1.92 -4.43 -4.27
CA HIS A 58 1.93 -4.42 -2.81
C HIS A 58 2.17 -3.02 -2.22
N PHE A 59 3.09 -2.23 -2.77
CA PHE A 59 3.39 -0.89 -2.27
C PHE A 59 2.14 0.00 -2.28
N HIS A 60 1.38 -0.02 -3.38
CA HIS A 60 0.18 0.79 -3.53
C HIS A 60 -0.94 0.32 -2.59
N ILE A 61 -1.06 -1.00 -2.36
CA ILE A 61 -2.00 -1.57 -1.40
C ILE A 61 -1.70 -1.09 0.03
N ILE A 62 -0.44 -1.21 0.47
CA ILE A 62 -0.03 -0.78 1.82
C ILE A 62 -0.12 0.72 1.98
N LYS A 63 0.20 1.49 0.93
CA LYS A 63 0.03 2.95 0.92
C LYS A 63 -1.43 3.32 1.15
N LEU A 64 -2.37 2.73 0.42
CA LEU A 64 -3.80 2.95 0.59
C LEU A 64 -4.26 2.57 2.01
N TYR A 65 -3.80 1.42 2.52
CA TYR A 65 -4.11 1.00 3.89
C TYR A 65 -3.64 2.04 4.92
N ASN A 66 -2.40 2.49 4.79
CA ASN A 66 -1.79 3.49 5.68
C ASN A 66 -2.54 4.83 5.64
N GLU A 67 -3.03 5.25 4.47
CA GLU A 67 -3.88 6.44 4.33
C GLU A 67 -5.18 6.28 5.14
N LYS A 68 -5.86 5.14 5.01
CA LYS A 68 -7.10 4.85 5.75
C LYS A 68 -6.88 4.70 7.26
N LEU A 69 -5.77 4.09 7.68
CA LEU A 69 -5.38 4.02 9.08
C LEU A 69 -5.10 5.43 9.65
N ALA A 70 -4.46 6.30 8.88
CA ALA A 70 -4.23 7.68 9.28
C ALA A 70 -5.52 8.49 9.39
N ASP A 71 -6.50 8.24 8.50
CA ASP A 71 -7.83 8.84 8.55
C ASP A 71 -8.61 8.37 9.79
N LEU A 72 -8.66 7.06 10.05
CA LEU A 72 -9.28 6.49 11.25
C LEU A 72 -8.70 7.11 12.53
N ARG A 73 -7.37 7.18 12.63
CA ARG A 73 -6.69 7.83 13.75
C ARG A 73 -7.08 9.30 13.89
N ARG A 74 -7.29 10.05 12.79
CA ARG A 74 -7.75 11.45 12.84
C ARG A 74 -9.17 11.54 13.39
N THR A 75 -10.07 10.64 12.98
CA THR A 75 -11.45 10.59 13.48
C THR A 75 -11.47 10.34 14.98
N ILE A 76 -10.78 9.30 15.45
CA ILE A 76 -10.67 8.97 16.87
C ILE A 76 -10.06 10.13 17.68
N ALA A 77 -8.99 10.74 17.17
CA ALA A 77 -8.33 11.84 17.87
C ALA A 77 -9.21 13.11 17.98
N ARG A 78 -10.20 13.30 17.10
CA ARG A 78 -11.17 14.41 17.22
C ARG A 78 -12.14 14.18 18.38
N GLU A 79 -12.60 12.94 18.52
CA GLU A 79 -13.58 12.50 19.54
C GLU A 79 -12.95 12.28 20.93
N ALA A 80 -11.63 12.06 20.98
CA ALA A 80 -10.87 11.84 22.20
C ALA A 80 -10.92 13.02 23.19
N ASN A 81 -10.92 12.69 24.49
CA ASN A 81 -10.78 13.66 25.58
C ASN A 81 -9.34 14.23 25.67
N ALA A 82 -9.12 15.21 26.55
CA ALA A 82 -7.83 15.90 26.64
C ALA A 82 -6.66 14.97 27.01
N LEU A 83 -6.90 13.93 27.82
CA LEU A 83 -5.88 12.96 28.23
C LEU A 83 -5.54 12.01 27.07
N GLU A 84 -6.56 11.49 26.39
CA GLU A 84 -6.42 10.63 25.22
C GLU A 84 -5.74 11.35 24.04
N LYS A 85 -6.04 12.64 23.83
CA LYS A 85 -5.39 13.47 22.81
C LYS A 85 -3.87 13.58 23.02
N LYS A 86 -3.39 13.60 24.27
CA LYS A 86 -1.95 13.57 24.57
C LYS A 86 -1.32 12.26 24.08
N VAL A 87 -2.01 11.14 24.29
CA VAL A 87 -1.52 9.82 23.83
C VAL A 87 -1.53 9.73 22.31
N PHE A 88 -2.54 10.27 21.62
CA PHE A 88 -2.56 10.29 20.14
C PHE A 88 -1.54 11.24 19.50
N LYS A 89 -0.90 12.12 20.28
CA LYS A 89 0.13 13.03 19.78
C LYS A 89 1.41 12.25 19.49
N GLY A 90 1.82 12.24 18.23
CA GLY A 90 3.05 11.54 17.80
C GLY A 90 2.89 10.04 17.52
N THR A 91 1.69 9.46 17.65
CA THR A 91 1.45 8.03 17.36
C THR A 91 1.28 7.74 15.88
N ARG A 92 1.04 8.75 15.04
CA ARG A 92 0.90 8.59 13.58
C ARG A 92 2.06 7.78 13.00
N TRP A 93 3.30 8.15 13.31
CA TRP A 93 4.47 7.47 12.76
C TRP A 93 4.64 6.06 13.32
N LEU A 94 4.24 5.83 14.57
CA LEU A 94 4.25 4.50 15.19
C LEU A 94 3.28 3.55 14.48
N LEU A 95 2.09 4.04 14.14
CA LEU A 95 1.07 3.26 13.41
C LEU A 95 1.47 2.95 11.97
N LEU A 96 2.29 3.79 11.33
CA LEU A 96 2.73 3.62 9.95
C LEU A 96 3.94 2.68 9.82
N LYS A 97 4.78 2.62 10.86
CA LYS A 97 5.94 1.72 10.91
C LYS A 97 5.50 0.25 10.87
N THR A 98 6.33 -0.57 10.26
CA THR A 98 6.28 -2.03 10.47
C THR A 98 6.71 -2.31 11.91
N SER A 99 6.06 -3.26 12.58
CA SER A 99 6.40 -3.63 13.97
C SER A 99 7.89 -3.92 14.18
N SER A 100 8.54 -4.60 13.24
CA SER A 100 9.98 -4.88 13.27
C SER A 100 10.91 -3.67 13.08
N LYS A 101 10.36 -2.49 12.74
CA LYS A 101 11.10 -1.23 12.55
C LYS A 101 10.87 -0.24 13.68
N LEU A 102 10.21 -0.66 14.75
CA LEU A 102 10.08 0.14 15.97
C LEU A 102 11.42 0.17 16.71
N ILE A 103 11.76 1.34 17.27
CA ILE A 103 13.06 1.62 17.88
C ILE A 103 12.91 1.52 19.41
N VAL A 104 13.66 0.61 20.03
CA VAL A 104 13.62 0.34 21.47
C VAL A 104 14.11 1.54 22.27
N GLU A 105 15.20 2.18 21.84
CA GLU A 105 15.80 3.34 22.51
C GLU A 105 14.89 4.57 22.53
N LYS A 106 13.86 4.58 21.68
CA LYS A 106 12.84 5.64 21.60
C LYS A 106 11.51 5.25 22.24
N ASP A 107 11.47 4.12 22.93
CA ASP A 107 10.30 3.55 23.60
C ASP A 107 9.08 3.44 22.67
N GLU A 108 9.32 3.16 21.38
CA GLU A 108 8.26 3.18 20.37
C GLU A 108 7.24 2.03 20.55
N HIS A 109 7.68 0.91 21.13
CA HIS A 109 6.82 -0.24 21.42
C HIS A 109 5.79 0.10 22.51
N THR A 110 6.22 0.64 23.65
CA THR A 110 5.34 1.00 24.76
C THR A 110 4.34 2.05 24.32
N ARG A 111 4.82 3.13 23.68
CA ARG A 111 3.96 4.22 23.18
C ARG A 111 2.94 3.75 22.14
N LEU A 112 3.32 2.79 21.30
CA LEU A 112 2.37 2.15 20.38
C LEU A 112 1.32 1.37 21.18
N GLN A 113 1.72 0.51 22.11
CA GLN A 113 0.80 -0.29 22.91
C GLN A 113 -0.18 0.56 23.73
N GLU A 114 0.27 1.66 24.33
CA GLU A 114 -0.59 2.63 25.00
C GLU A 114 -1.65 3.20 24.06
N ALA A 115 -1.25 3.58 22.84
CA ALA A 115 -2.18 4.10 21.84
C ALA A 115 -3.20 3.06 21.37
N LEU A 116 -2.79 1.79 21.21
CA LEU A 116 -3.68 0.70 20.82
C LEU A 116 -4.64 0.32 21.96
N ARG A 117 -4.20 0.36 23.21
CA ARG A 117 -5.02 0.03 24.39
C ARG A 117 -6.19 1.00 24.59
N LEU A 118 -6.00 2.27 24.24
CA LEU A 118 -7.03 3.30 24.38
C LEU A 118 -8.11 3.23 23.31
N ASN A 119 -7.89 2.50 22.21
CA ASN A 119 -8.87 2.44 21.12
C ASN A 119 -8.86 1.11 20.38
N GLN A 120 -9.86 0.28 20.67
CA GLN A 120 -10.02 -1.04 20.06
C GLN A 120 -10.16 -0.99 18.51
N PRO A 121 -10.89 -0.04 17.90
CA PRO A 121 -10.92 0.12 16.45
C PRO A 121 -9.53 0.38 15.84
N LEU A 122 -8.73 1.25 16.46
CA LEU A 122 -7.38 1.56 16.01
C LEU A 122 -6.44 0.36 16.17
N ALA A 123 -6.56 -0.38 17.27
CA ALA A 123 -5.82 -1.61 17.51
C ALA A 123 -6.12 -2.65 16.42
N THR A 124 -7.40 -2.87 16.13
CA THR A 124 -7.85 -3.81 15.10
C THR A 124 -7.28 -3.44 13.73
N ALA A 125 -7.42 -2.17 13.31
CA ALA A 125 -6.88 -1.72 12.04
C ALA A 125 -5.34 -1.81 11.97
N TYR A 126 -4.63 -1.56 13.07
CA TYR A 126 -3.19 -1.73 13.11
C TYR A 126 -2.77 -3.18 12.91
N TYR A 127 -3.39 -4.14 13.61
CA TYR A 127 -3.04 -5.55 13.49
C TYR A 127 -3.44 -6.12 12.12
N MET A 128 -4.60 -5.73 11.58
CA MET A 128 -4.99 -6.09 10.21
C MET A 128 -3.96 -5.62 9.16
N LYS A 129 -3.35 -4.44 9.34
CA LYS A 129 -2.24 -3.97 8.48
C LYS A 129 -1.02 -4.89 8.58
N GLU A 130 -0.65 -5.30 9.79
CA GLU A 130 0.50 -6.20 10.00
C GLU A 130 0.23 -7.59 9.41
N ASP A 131 -0.98 -8.13 9.56
CA ASP A 131 -1.38 -9.39 8.94
C ASP A 131 -1.42 -9.31 7.41
N LEU A 132 -1.92 -8.20 6.85
CA LEU A 132 -1.87 -7.96 5.41
C LEU A 132 -0.42 -8.02 4.89
N ARG A 133 0.54 -7.44 5.60
CA ARG A 133 1.96 -7.50 5.21
C ARG A 133 2.52 -8.93 5.21
N ARG A 134 2.03 -9.80 6.11
CA ARG A 134 2.50 -11.18 6.22
C ARG A 134 2.17 -12.00 4.97
N ILE A 135 1.13 -11.65 4.21
CA ILE A 135 0.78 -12.34 2.97
C ILE A 135 1.98 -12.41 2.00
N TRP A 136 2.77 -11.33 1.88
CA TRP A 136 3.96 -11.31 1.02
C TRP A 136 5.22 -11.90 1.65
N GLN A 137 5.17 -12.28 2.93
CA GLN A 137 6.27 -12.93 3.65
C GLN A 137 6.11 -14.45 3.68
N GLN A 138 4.97 -14.96 3.24
CA GLN A 138 4.73 -16.40 3.12
C GLN A 138 5.66 -16.97 2.05
N THR A 139 6.43 -17.98 2.43
CA THR A 139 7.09 -18.86 1.46
C THR A 139 6.04 -19.78 0.89
N VAL A 140 6.04 -19.96 -0.43
CA VAL A 140 5.23 -20.99 -1.08
C VAL A 140 5.96 -22.31 -0.86
N ASP A 141 5.37 -23.21 -0.08
CA ASP A 141 5.83 -24.59 0.09
C ASP A 141 5.58 -25.43 -1.17
#